data_AF-A0A727TBH8-F1
#
_entry.id   AF-A0A727TBH8-F1
#
_cell.length_a   1.000
_cell.length_b   1.000
_cell.length_c   1.000
_cell.angle_alpha   90.00
_cell.angle_beta   90.00
_cell.angle_gamma   90.00
#
_symmetry.space_group_name_H-M   'P 1'
#
loop_
_entity.id
_entity.type
_entity.pdbx_description
1 polymer ?
#
loop_
_entity_poly.entity_id
_entity_poly.type
_entity_poly.pdbx_seq_one_letter_code
_entity_poly.pdbx_strand_id
1 'polypeptide(L)'
;SLPAVLTTDLRLNTPRNISLPNVIKAKKKPVKEIDFDSLGINPSSRLTIIKVDEPARRKAGIIVPDINTLLDKLKNEEKVI
;
A
#
# COMPACT_ATOMS: atom_id res chain seq x y z
N SER A 1 -2.45 4.28 29.16
CA SER A 1 -1.09 4.13 29.73
C SER A 1 -0.21 3.44 28.72
N LEU A 2 1.08 3.74 28.70
CA LEU A 2 2.08 2.96 27.94
C LEU A 2 2.37 1.66 28.71
N PRO A 3 2.70 0.51 28.08
CA PRO A 3 3.09 0.28 26.68
C PRO A 3 1.91 0.12 25.70
N ALA A 4 2.10 0.54 24.44
CA ALA A 4 1.09 0.44 23.38
C ALA A 4 1.72 0.05 22.03
N VAL A 5 0.93 -0.58 21.17
CA VAL A 5 1.28 -0.91 19.78
C VAL A 5 0.58 0.08 18.85
N LEU A 6 1.33 0.67 17.93
CA LEU A 6 0.84 1.70 17.01
C LEU A 6 1.08 1.26 15.56
N THR A 7 0.09 1.44 14.70
CA THR A 7 0.24 1.38 13.25
C THR A 7 0.04 2.79 12.69
N THR A 8 0.82 3.16 11.68
CA THR A 8 0.84 4.53 11.14
C THR A 8 0.28 4.56 9.74
N ASP A 9 -0.68 5.47 9.50
CA ASP A 9 -1.22 5.75 8.17
C ASP A 9 -0.39 6.82 7.43
N LEU A 10 -0.54 6.91 6.11
CA LEU A 10 0.15 7.87 5.24
C LEU A 10 -0.10 9.34 5.63
N ARG A 11 -1.22 9.66 6.26
CA ARG A 11 -1.57 11.03 6.67
C ARG A 11 -0.83 11.50 7.92
N LEU A 12 -0.05 10.64 8.56
CA LEU A 12 0.64 10.96 9.81
C LEU A 12 1.77 11.96 9.60
N ASN A 13 2.59 11.78 8.56
CA ASN A 13 3.71 12.67 8.27
C ASN A 13 4.19 12.56 6.81
N THR A 14 5.10 13.45 6.44
CA THR A 14 5.86 13.36 5.18
C THR A 14 7.27 12.87 5.50
N PRO A 15 7.67 11.66 5.06
CA PRO A 15 9.01 11.14 5.30
C PRO A 15 10.10 12.07 4.76
N ARG A 16 11.14 12.33 5.56
CA ARG A 16 12.26 13.19 5.16
C ARG A 16 13.21 12.48 4.21
N ASN A 17 13.83 13.24 3.31
CA ASN A 17 14.94 12.74 2.50
C ASN A 17 16.18 12.48 3.36
N ILE A 18 16.95 11.47 2.99
CA ILE A 18 18.15 11.04 3.71
C ILE A 18 19.39 11.73 3.11
N SER A 19 20.26 12.28 3.97
CA SER A 19 21.52 12.88 3.54
C SER A 19 22.62 11.81 3.33
N LEU A 20 23.54 12.05 2.40
CA LEU A 20 24.67 11.14 2.12
C LEU A 20 25.47 10.72 3.38
N PRO A 21 25.79 11.63 4.33
CA PRO A 21 26.48 11.24 5.56
C PRO A 21 25.68 10.23 6.40
N ASN A 22 24.35 10.36 6.42
CA ASN A 22 23.48 9.44 7.16
C ASN A 22 23.38 8.08 6.49
N VAL A 23 23.42 8.00 5.15
CA VAL A 23 23.47 6.73 4.43
C VAL A 23 24.75 5.95 4.77
N ILE A 24 25.90 6.62 4.79
CA ILE A 24 27.19 5.97 5.14
C ILE A 24 27.17 5.48 6.58
N LYS A 25 26.67 6.30 7.52
CA LYS A 25 26.53 5.89 8.93
C LYS A 25 25.59 4.70 9.08
N ALA A 26 24.45 4.69 8.37
CA ALA A 26 23.49 3.60 8.41
C ALA A 26 24.11 2.28 7.91
N LYS A 27 24.87 2.31 6.81
CA LYS A 27 25.59 1.13 6.29
C LYS A 27 26.62 0.56 7.26
N LYS A 28 27.22 1.40 8.11
CA LYS A 28 28.18 0.96 9.14
C LYS A 28 27.53 0.40 10.39
N LYS A 29 26.23 0.62 10.61
CA LYS A 29 25.54 0.08 11.79
C LYS A 29 25.36 -1.43 11.62
N PRO A 30 25.75 -2.24 12.61
CA PRO A 30 25.53 -3.68 12.54
C PRO A 30 24.03 -3.97 12.57
N VAL A 31 23.56 -4.81 11.64
CA VAL A 31 22.21 -5.37 11.67
C VAL A 31 22.33 -6.74 12.30
N LYS A 32 21.68 -6.95 13.45
CA LYS A 32 21.68 -8.24 14.12
C LYS A 32 20.64 -9.14 13.45
N GLU A 33 21.12 -10.22 12.84
CA GLU A 33 20.27 -11.31 12.38
C GLU A 33 19.99 -12.26 13.55
N ILE A 34 18.74 -12.67 13.71
CA ILE A 34 18.28 -13.56 14.78
C ILE A 34 17.38 -14.60 14.11
N ASP A 35 17.74 -15.86 14.25
CA ASP A 35 16.94 -16.97 13.73
C ASP A 35 15.68 -17.18 14.56
N PHE A 36 14.59 -17.56 13.89
CA PHE A 36 13.32 -17.88 14.56
C PHE A 36 13.48 -19.00 15.59
N ASP A 37 14.36 -19.97 15.34
CA ASP A 37 14.67 -21.07 16.24
C ASP A 37 15.24 -20.58 17.59
N SER A 38 16.01 -19.49 17.58
CA SER A 38 16.55 -18.89 18.81
C SER A 38 15.49 -18.25 19.70
N LEU A 39 14.31 -17.99 19.14
CA LEU A 39 13.14 -17.43 19.84
C LEU A 39 12.06 -18.48 20.10
N GLY A 40 12.25 -19.73 19.65
CA GLY A 40 11.25 -20.80 19.77
C GLY A 40 9.97 -20.56 18.94
N ILE A 41 10.07 -19.79 17.85
CA ILE A 41 8.94 -19.42 17.00
C ILE A 41 8.90 -20.33 15.77
N ASN A 42 7.74 -20.96 15.50
CA ASN A 42 7.52 -21.71 14.26
C ASN A 42 6.99 -20.76 13.16
N PRO A 43 7.73 -20.54 12.04
CA PRO A 43 7.32 -19.65 10.96
C PRO A 43 6.29 -20.27 9.99
N SER A 44 5.77 -21.47 10.24
CA SER A 44 4.83 -22.14 9.34
C SER A 44 3.58 -21.28 9.05
N SER A 45 3.36 -20.96 7.76
CA SER A 45 2.13 -20.27 7.33
C SER A 45 0.91 -21.14 7.57
N ARG A 46 -0.13 -20.56 8.15
CA ARG A 46 -1.44 -21.23 8.31
C ARG A 46 -2.31 -21.14 7.06
N LEU A 47 -1.91 -20.32 6.09
CA LEU A 47 -2.67 -20.02 4.89
C LEU A 47 -1.89 -20.45 3.65
N THR A 48 -2.60 -20.98 2.67
CA THR A 48 -2.05 -21.34 1.36
C THR A 48 -2.65 -20.42 0.31
N ILE A 49 -1.80 -19.82 -0.53
CA ILE A 49 -2.23 -19.03 -1.68
C ILE A 49 -2.70 -20.01 -2.75
N ILE A 50 -3.99 -20.03 -3.05
CA ILE A 50 -4.59 -20.96 -4.02
C ILE A 50 -4.43 -20.45 -5.45
N LYS A 51 -4.61 -19.13 -5.64
CA LYS A 51 -4.61 -18.49 -6.96
C LYS A 51 -4.31 -17.01 -6.84
N VAL A 52 -3.63 -16.47 -7.85
CA VAL A 52 -3.43 -15.03 -8.04
C VAL A 52 -3.85 -14.72 -9.46
N ASP A 53 -4.86 -13.85 -9.61
CA ASP A 53 -5.36 -13.42 -10.92
C ASP A 53 -5.29 -11.89 -10.99
N GLU A 54 -5.12 -11.37 -12.21
CA GLU A 54 -5.26 -9.94 -12.46
C GLU A 54 -6.74 -9.50 -12.29
N PRO A 55 -7.00 -8.29 -11.75
CA PRO A 55 -8.34 -7.77 -11.70
C PRO A 55 -8.91 -7.54 -13.11
N ALA A 56 -10.24 -7.54 -13.23
CA ALA A 56 -10.90 -7.29 -14.50
C ALA A 56 -10.44 -5.95 -15.10
N ARG A 57 -10.03 -5.96 -16.37
CA ARG A 57 -9.60 -4.75 -17.07
C ARG A 57 -10.78 -3.78 -17.17
N ARG A 58 -10.53 -2.50 -16.83
CA ARG A 58 -11.53 -1.44 -16.97
C ARG A 58 -11.89 -1.27 -18.46
N LYS A 59 -13.19 -1.16 -18.77
CA LYS A 59 -13.65 -0.84 -20.13
C LYS A 59 -13.09 0.52 -20.57
N ALA A 60 -12.86 0.69 -21.87
CA ALA A 60 -12.43 1.97 -22.42
C ALA A 60 -13.46 3.07 -22.11
N GLY A 61 -12.97 4.26 -21.77
CA GLY A 61 -13.81 5.44 -21.59
C GLY A 61 -14.29 6.01 -22.92
N ILE A 62 -15.21 6.96 -22.84
CA ILE A 62 -15.76 7.69 -23.98
C ILE A 62 -15.48 9.19 -23.83
N ILE A 63 -15.07 9.84 -24.92
CA ILE A 63 -14.94 11.29 -24.99
C ILE A 63 -16.33 11.87 -25.30
N VAL A 64 -16.75 12.88 -24.54
CA VAL A 64 -18.02 13.57 -24.75
C VAL A 64 -17.78 15.01 -25.23
N PRO A 65 -18.66 15.55 -26.08
CA PRO A 65 -18.46 16.86 -26.72
C PRO A 65 -18.73 18.05 -25.79
N ASP A 66 -19.58 17.91 -24.77
CA ASP A 66 -20.01 19.03 -23.93
C ASP A 66 -20.49 18.59 -22.52
N ILE A 67 -20.73 19.58 -21.65
CA ILE A 67 -21.10 19.38 -20.24
C ILE A 67 -22.50 18.77 -20.09
N ASN A 68 -23.47 19.12 -20.95
CA ASN A 68 -24.82 18.58 -20.84
C ASN A 68 -24.82 17.09 -21.19
N THR A 69 -24.09 16.69 -22.23
CA THR A 69 -23.89 15.28 -22.59
C THR A 69 -23.19 14.50 -21.47
N LEU A 70 -22.24 15.12 -20.76
CA LEU A 70 -21.60 14.49 -19.60
C LEU A 70 -22.61 14.24 -18.47
N LEU A 71 -23.41 15.25 -18.12
CA LEU A 71 -24.40 15.16 -17.04
C LEU A 71 -25.49 14.14 -17.35
N ASP A 72 -25.94 14.08 -18.60
CA ASP A 72 -26.94 13.11 -19.06
C ASP A 72 -26.43 11.67 -18.89
N LYS A 73 -25.22 11.37 -19.38
CA LYS A 73 -24.61 10.04 -19.26
C LYS A 73 -24.36 9.63 -17.81
N LEU A 74 -23.91 10.57 -16.96
CA LEU A 74 -23.65 10.28 -15.55
C LEU A 74 -24.94 9.97 -14.77
N LYS A 75 -26.05 10.67 -15.06
CA LYS A 75 -27.34 10.47 -14.38
C LYS A 75 -28.11 9.27 -14.89
N ASN A 76 -28.15 9.08 -16.21
CA ASN A 76 -29.06 8.12 -16.84
C ASN A 76 -28.41 6.77 -17.14
N GLU A 77 -27.14 6.75 -17.58
CA GLU A 77 -26.46 5.51 -17.98
C GLU A 77 -25.72 4.87 -16.79
N GLU A 78 -24.85 5.63 -16.13
CA GLU A 78 -23.94 5.10 -15.10
C GLU A 78 -24.48 5.28 -13.66
N LYS A 79 -25.51 6.12 -13.46
CA LYS A 79 -26.17 6.41 -12.16
C LYS A 79 -25.19 6.68 -11.01
N VAL A 80 -24.12 7.42 -11.30
CA VAL A 80 -23.06 7.74 -10.32
C VAL A 80 -23.40 9.03 -9.57
N ILE A 81 -24.34 9.82 -10.08
CA ILE A 81 -24.86 11.08 -9.52
C ILE A 81 -26.39 11.02 -9.54
#